data_AF-A0A954BJ60-F1
#
_entry.id   AF-A0A954BJ60-F1
#
_cell.length_a   1.000
_cell.length_b   1.000
_cell.length_c   1.000
_cell.angle_alpha   90.00
_cell.angle_beta   90.00
_cell.angle_gamma   90.00
#
_symmetry.space_group_name_H-M   'P 1'
#
loop_
_entity.id
_entity.type
_entity.pdbx_description
1 polymer ?
#
loop_
_entity_poly.entity_id
_entity_poly.type
_entity_poly.pdbx_seq_one_letter_code
_entity_poly.pdbx_strand_id
1 'polypeptide(L)'
;MTGKIAYQGEPGANSHIACNQAFPELEPLPCRTFEDCFAAVERGEADLAMIPVENTIAGRVGDIHSLLPGTSLQIVQEYYLPIRFQ
;
A
#
# COMPACT_ATOMS: atom_id res chain seq x y z
N MET A 1 6.71 7.35 15.17
CA MET A 1 6.32 7.53 13.77
C MET A 1 7.59 7.59 12.96
N THR A 2 7.76 6.68 12.02
CA THR A 2 8.92 6.62 11.12
C THR A 2 8.82 7.60 9.94
N GLY A 3 7.63 8.14 9.70
CA GLY A 3 7.35 9.03 8.57
C GLY A 3 7.29 8.28 7.23
N LYS A 4 7.02 6.96 7.25
CA LYS A 4 7.08 6.10 6.06
C LYS A 4 5.76 5.39 5.79
N ILE A 5 5.47 5.15 4.51
CA ILE A 5 4.32 4.36 4.04
C ILE A 5 4.76 3.24 3.10
N ALA A 6 4.57 1.99 3.53
CA ALA A 6 4.95 0.81 2.76
C ALA A 6 4.03 0.60 1.55
N TYR A 7 4.57 0.16 0.42
CA TYR A 7 3.79 -0.24 -0.75
C TYR A 7 4.49 -1.34 -1.53
N GLN A 8 3.71 -2.18 -2.20
CA GLN A 8 4.26 -3.23 -3.05
C GLN A 8 4.60 -2.67 -4.43
N GLY A 9 5.82 -2.93 -4.89
CA GLY A 9 6.32 -2.54 -6.21
C GLY A 9 7.54 -1.63 -6.16
N GLU A 10 7.79 -0.98 -7.30
CA GLU A 10 8.96 -0.14 -7.53
C GLU A 10 8.59 1.35 -7.59
N PRO A 11 9.55 2.27 -7.38
CA PRO A 11 9.33 3.70 -7.57
C PRO A 11 8.75 4.00 -8.96
N GLY A 12 7.60 4.66 -8.98
CA GLY A 12 6.85 5.00 -10.20
C GLY A 12 5.66 4.08 -10.48
N ALA A 13 5.51 2.98 -9.75
CA ALA A 13 4.29 2.17 -9.79
C ALA A 13 3.05 2.96 -9.35
N ASN A 14 1.86 2.50 -9.72
CA ASN A 14 0.60 3.14 -9.33
C ASN A 14 0.47 3.25 -7.80
N SER A 15 0.93 2.26 -7.04
CA SER A 15 0.93 2.31 -5.56
C SER A 15 1.89 3.38 -5.03
N HIS A 16 3.06 3.56 -5.66
CA HIS A 16 3.97 4.68 -5.33
C HIS A 16 3.30 6.04 -5.56
N ILE A 17 2.58 6.18 -6.67
CA ILE A 17 1.81 7.39 -6.99
C ILE A 17 0.70 7.61 -5.97
N ALA A 18 -0.02 6.55 -5.59
CA ALA A 18 -1.07 6.61 -4.57
C ALA A 18 -0.53 7.07 -3.21
N CYS A 19 0.62 6.55 -2.75
CA CYS A 19 1.29 7.02 -1.54
C CYS A 19 1.54 8.53 -1.60
N ASN A 20 2.21 9.00 -2.66
CA ASN A 20 2.57 10.40 -2.80
C ASN A 20 1.37 11.36 -2.89
N GLN A 21 0.23 10.89 -3.43
CA GLN A 21 -0.98 11.72 -3.55
C GLN A 21 -1.84 11.70 -2.28
N ALA A 22 -1.97 10.55 -1.62
CA ALA A 22 -2.81 10.39 -0.44
C ALA A 22 -2.12 10.87 0.84
N PHE A 23 -0.80 10.70 0.93
CA PHE A 23 0.02 11.02 2.10
C PHE A 23 1.32 11.74 1.67
N PRO A 24 1.25 12.97 1.14
CA PRO A 24 2.40 13.70 0.64
C PRO A 24 3.49 13.99 1.70
N GLU A 25 3.15 13.88 2.97
CA GLU A 25 4.05 14.03 4.11
C GLU A 25 4.83 12.76 4.48
N LEU A 26 4.45 11.60 3.94
CA LEU A 26 5.11 10.31 4.23
C LEU A 26 6.04 9.90 3.09
N GLU A 27 7.19 9.34 3.44
CA GLU A 27 8.15 8.78 2.50
C GLU A 27 7.69 7.37 2.05
N PRO A 28 7.48 7.13 0.75
CA PRO A 28 7.10 5.81 0.27
C PRO A 28 8.24 4.78 0.43
N LEU A 29 7.94 3.67 1.09
CA LEU A 29 8.86 2.54 1.28
C LEU A 29 8.50 1.39 0.32
N PRO A 30 9.31 1.10 -0.71
CA PRO A 30 9.05 0.00 -1.63
C PRO A 30 9.25 -1.36 -0.96
N CYS A 31 8.35 -2.29 -1.23
CA CYS A 31 8.36 -3.67 -0.75
C CYS A 31 8.15 -4.64 -1.92
N ARG A 32 8.64 -5.88 -1.79
CA ARG A 32 8.55 -6.87 -2.88
C ARG A 32 7.17 -7.51 -2.96
N THR A 33 6.56 -7.81 -1.81
CA THR A 33 5.23 -8.42 -1.71
C THR A 33 4.30 -7.63 -0.78
N PHE A 34 3.01 -7.98 -0.74
CA PHE A 34 2.06 -7.37 0.19
C PHE A 34 2.34 -7.78 1.65
N GLU A 35 2.79 -9.02 1.85
CA GLU A 35 3.23 -9.53 3.14
C GLU A 35 4.41 -8.71 3.68
N ASP A 36 5.35 -8.33 2.80
CA ASP A 36 6.45 -7.43 3.18
C ASP A 36 5.93 -6.05 3.62
N CYS A 37 4.90 -5.51 2.96
CA CYS A 37 4.28 -4.24 3.38
C CYS A 37 3.66 -4.36 4.77
N PHE A 38 2.88 -5.42 5.02
CA PHE A 38 2.27 -5.64 6.33
C PHE A 38 3.32 -5.82 7.42
N ALA A 39 4.34 -6.64 7.14
CA ALA A 39 5.40 -6.90 8.08
C ALA A 39 6.24 -5.64 8.36
N ALA A 40 6.42 -4.73 7.40
CA ALA A 40 7.07 -3.44 7.61
C ALA A 40 6.29 -2.57 8.62
N VAL A 41 4.96 -2.59 8.57
CA VAL A 41 4.13 -1.87 9.57
C VAL A 41 4.19 -2.56 10.93
N GLU A 42 4.07 -3.88 10.98
CA GLU A 42 4.12 -4.63 12.25
C GLU A 42 5.49 -4.55 12.95
N ARG A 43 6.57 -4.44 12.18
CA ARG A 43 7.93 -4.22 12.70
C ARG A 43 8.22 -2.76 13.06
N GLY A 44 7.30 -1.84 12.76
CA GLY A 44 7.46 -0.41 13.00
C GLY A 44 8.47 0.25 12.06
N GLU A 45 8.72 -0.32 10.89
CA GLU A 45 9.55 0.25 9.83
C GLU A 45 8.77 1.27 8.98
N ALA A 46 7.45 1.09 8.88
CA ALA A 46 6.50 2.01 8.28
C ALA A 46 5.34 2.31 9.24
N ASP A 47 4.78 3.51 9.16
CA ASP A 47 3.61 3.90 9.95
C ASP A 47 2.31 3.40 9.33
N LEU A 48 2.28 3.29 7.99
CA LEU A 48 1.12 2.86 7.20
C LEU A 48 1.55 1.92 6.05
N ALA A 49 0.59 1.21 5.46
CA ALA A 49 0.76 0.50 4.20
C ALA A 49 -0.34 0.90 3.21
N MET A 50 0.05 1.20 1.96
CA MET A 50 -0.86 1.47 0.85
C MET A 50 -1.04 0.22 0.02
N ILE A 51 -2.23 -0.36 0.07
CA ILE A 51 -2.52 -1.67 -0.52
C ILE A 51 -3.67 -1.54 -1.54
N PRO A 52 -3.44 -1.83 -2.83
CA PRO A 52 -4.52 -1.87 -3.81
C PRO A 52 -5.41 -3.09 -3.56
N VAL A 53 -6.73 -2.87 -3.45
CA VAL A 53 -7.72 -3.94 -3.22
C VAL A 53 -8.53 -4.27 -4.47
N GLU A 54 -8.78 -3.29 -5.34
CA GLU A 54 -9.64 -3.43 -6.51
C GLU A 54 -9.16 -2.53 -7.65
N ASN A 55 -9.31 -3.02 -8.88
CA ASN A 55 -9.06 -2.30 -10.12
C ASN A 55 -10.25 -2.51 -11.07
N THR A 56 -10.75 -1.43 -11.68
CA THR A 56 -11.92 -1.49 -12.57
C THR A 56 -11.72 -2.39 -13.80
N ILE A 57 -10.48 -2.57 -14.28
CA ILE A 57 -10.16 -3.38 -15.47
C ILE A 57 -9.79 -4.81 -15.06
N ALA A 58 -8.91 -4.94 -14.06
CA ALA A 58 -8.34 -6.23 -13.66
C ALA A 58 -9.11 -6.96 -12.54
N GLY A 59 -10.11 -6.31 -11.94
CA GLY A 59 -10.85 -6.83 -10.79
C GLY A 59 -10.06 -6.70 -9.48
N ARG A 60 -10.33 -7.60 -8.52
CA ARG A 60 -9.65 -7.59 -7.22
C ARG A 60 -8.15 -7.78 -7.37
N VAL A 61 -7.37 -7.03 -6.59
CA VAL A 61 -5.90 -7.02 -6.65
C VAL A 61 -5.35 -7.67 -5.38
N GLY A 62 -4.61 -8.76 -5.56
CA GLY A 62 -4.10 -9.55 -4.44
C GLY A 62 -5.19 -10.20 -3.61
N ASP A 63 -4.80 -11.07 -2.68
CA ASP A 63 -5.73 -11.71 -1.74
C ASP A 63 -5.71 -11.03 -0.38
N ILE A 64 -5.99 -9.72 -0.36
CA ILE A 64 -5.99 -8.90 0.86
C ILE A 64 -6.98 -9.43 1.90
N HIS A 65 -8.11 -10.00 1.43
CA HIS A 65 -9.11 -10.61 2.30
C HIS A 65 -8.58 -11.84 3.06
N SER A 66 -7.63 -12.57 2.48
CA SER A 66 -6.94 -13.67 3.17
C SER A 66 -5.76 -13.20 4.01
N LEU A 67 -5.05 -12.14 3.59
CA LEU A 67 -3.84 -11.67 4.27
C LEU A 67 -4.12 -10.82 5.52
N LEU A 68 -5.04 -9.86 5.44
CA LEU A 68 -5.30 -8.92 6.52
C LEU A 68 -5.73 -9.59 7.84
N PRO A 69 -6.60 -10.63 7.85
CA PRO A 69 -6.98 -11.32 9.09
C PRO A 69 -5.82 -12.00 9.83
N GLY A 70 -4.70 -12.27 9.14
CA GLY A 70 -3.49 -12.85 9.75
C GLY A 70 -2.60 -11.83 10.45
N THR A 71 -2.93 -10.54 10.38
CA THR A 71 -2.14 -9.43 10.92
C THR A 71 -2.85 -8.78 12.10
N SER A 72 -2.12 -7.95 12.84
CA SER A 72 -2.68 -7.06 13.87
C SER A 72 -3.20 -5.73 13.30
N LEU A 73 -3.18 -5.56 11.99
CA LEU A 73 -3.45 -4.30 11.30
C LEU A 73 -4.95 -4.08 11.07
N GLN A 74 -5.32 -2.82 10.86
CA GLN A 74 -6.69 -2.38 10.58
C GLN A 74 -6.71 -1.39 9.42
N ILE A 75 -7.80 -1.39 8.67
CA ILE A 75 -8.02 -0.40 7.60
C ILE A 75 -8.41 0.93 8.26
N VAL A 76 -7.63 1.97 8.00
CA VAL A 76 -7.85 3.31 8.58
C VAL A 76 -8.32 4.34 7.56
N GLN A 77 -8.12 4.07 6.25
CA GLN A 77 -8.44 5.00 5.17
C GLN A 77 -8.52 4.26 3.82
N GLU A 78 -9.22 4.86 2.85
CA GLU A 78 -9.26 4.42 1.45
C GLU A 78 -8.83 5.55 0.49
N TYR A 79 -8.33 5.18 -0.69
CA TYR A 79 -7.93 6.12 -1.74
C TYR A 79 -8.24 5.54 -3.13
N TYR A 80 -8.81 6.37 -4.01
CA TYR A 80 -9.12 6.01 -5.39
C TYR A 80 -8.17 6.75 -6.35
N LEU A 81 -7.32 5.99 -7.04
CA LEU A 81 -6.39 6.54 -8.04
C LEU A 81 -6.95 6.34 -9.45
N PRO A 82 -7.27 7.41 -10.21
CA PRO A 82 -7.60 7.29 -11.62
C PRO A 82 -6.38 6.83 -12.43
N ILE A 83 -6.44 5.60 -12.98
CA ILE A 83 -5.35 5.04 -13.77
C ILE A 83 -5.33 5.67 -15.16
N ARG A 84 -4.16 6.20 -15.55
CA ARG A 84 -3.90 6.74 -16.88
C ARG A 84 -2.59 6.15 -17.39
N PHE A 85 -2.63 5.53 -18.57
CA PHE A 85 -1.43 5.09 -19.28
C PHE A 85 -0.95 6.26 -20.16
N GLN A 86 0.33 6.61 -20.09
CA GLN A 86 0.97 7.57 -20.99
C GLN A 86 1.55 6.84 -22.21
#